data_AF-A0A067BK84-F1
#
_entry.id   AF-A0A067BK84-F1
#
_cell.length_a   1.000
_cell.length_b   1.000
_cell.length_c   1.000
_cell.angle_alpha   90.00
_cell.angle_beta   90.00
_cell.angle_gamma   90.00
#
_symmetry.space_group_name_H-M   'P 1'
#
loop_
_entity.id
_entity.type
_entity.pdbx_description
1 polymer ?
#
loop_
_entity_poly.entity_id
_entity_poly.type
_entity_poly.pdbx_seq_one_letter_code
_entity_poly.pdbx_strand_id
1 'polypeptide(L)'
;MADVVATAPLRELLTVVFTTSAIPSNPATVVLEEVLSSFAFVPGLAACDVVLTFDGYVAKDGDDVKTKFKSTRISAEEIEKYVDYQHNARAVFRRHLQLTDAAVVESYDVEFPIKRRTTARATIHREMDPLTGASLTSIIMSKRMGFALAVREALKHVTTPFVLIHQHDWTFLVRSPTADLEF
;
A
#
# COMPACT_ATOMS: atom_id res chain seq x y z
N MET A 1 -19.61 3.17 -39.06
CA MET A 1 -18.28 2.88 -38.50
C MET A 1 -18.35 3.22 -37.02
N ALA A 2 -18.71 2.23 -36.19
CA ALA A 2 -18.63 2.39 -34.74
C ALA A 2 -17.15 2.28 -34.37
N ASP A 3 -16.63 3.32 -33.75
CA ASP A 3 -15.30 3.32 -33.16
C ASP A 3 -15.25 2.18 -32.14
N VAL A 4 -14.55 1.10 -32.48
CA VAL A 4 -14.09 0.13 -31.50
C VAL A 4 -12.96 0.82 -30.76
N VAL A 5 -13.31 1.68 -29.80
CA VAL A 5 -12.36 2.11 -28.79
C VAL A 5 -12.00 0.83 -28.03
N ALA A 6 -10.85 0.25 -28.36
CA ALA A 6 -10.26 -0.78 -27.54
C ALA A 6 -10.13 -0.19 -26.13
N THR A 7 -10.97 -0.65 -25.21
CA THR A 7 -10.90 -0.19 -23.81
C THR A 7 -9.56 -0.66 -23.27
N ALA A 8 -8.64 0.28 -23.04
CA ALA A 8 -7.34 -0.03 -22.44
C ALA A 8 -7.56 -0.85 -21.14
N PRO A 9 -6.76 -1.89 -20.88
CA PRO A 9 -6.79 -2.62 -19.62
C PRO A 9 -6.77 -1.64 -18.44
N LEU A 10 -7.57 -1.90 -17.40
CA LEU A 10 -7.70 -0.97 -16.24
C LEU A 10 -6.33 -0.60 -15.64
N ARG A 11 -5.39 -1.55 -15.66
CA ARG A 11 -4.01 -1.36 -15.23
C ARG A 11 -3.26 -0.21 -15.94
N GLU A 12 -3.54 0.05 -17.21
CA GLU A 12 -2.92 1.16 -17.96
C GLU A 12 -3.53 2.52 -17.57
N LEU A 13 -4.73 2.49 -16.99
CA LEU A 13 -5.49 3.68 -16.61
C LEU A 13 -5.36 4.01 -15.12
N LEU A 14 -5.12 3.02 -14.26
CA LEU A 14 -5.24 3.14 -12.81
C LEU A 14 -4.05 2.52 -12.07
N THR A 15 -3.47 3.31 -11.15
CA THR A 15 -2.54 2.84 -10.11
C THR A 15 -3.23 2.88 -8.76
N VAL A 16 -3.04 1.84 -7.94
CA VAL A 16 -3.54 1.79 -6.56
C VAL A 16 -2.46 2.32 -5.63
N VAL A 17 -2.71 3.45 -4.96
CA VAL A 17 -1.90 3.88 -3.82
C VAL A 17 -2.49 3.24 -2.57
N PHE A 18 -1.80 2.21 -2.08
CA PHE A 18 -2.22 1.47 -0.91
C PHE A 18 -1.52 2.01 0.34
N THR A 19 -2.29 2.32 1.38
CA THR A 19 -1.79 2.98 2.59
C THR A 19 -1.95 2.08 3.80
N THR A 20 -0.85 1.84 4.50
CA THR A 20 -0.84 1.05 5.74
C THR A 20 -0.01 1.72 6.83
N SER A 21 -0.38 1.42 8.08
CA SER A 21 0.28 1.91 9.28
C SER A 21 0.45 0.78 10.29
N ALA A 22 1.11 1.05 11.41
CA ALA A 22 1.23 0.08 12.49
C ALA A 22 -0.14 -0.20 13.16
N ILE A 23 -0.50 -1.49 13.28
CA ILE A 23 -1.71 -1.98 13.93
C ILE A 23 -1.39 -3.08 14.94
N PRO A 24 -2.28 -3.36 15.93
CA PRO A 24 -2.00 -4.32 17.00
C PRO A 24 -1.71 -5.75 16.54
N SER A 25 -2.21 -6.16 15.38
CA SER A 25 -2.05 -7.50 14.85
C SER A 25 -0.75 -7.71 14.08
N ASN A 26 0.09 -6.68 13.95
CA ASN A 26 1.41 -6.85 13.33
C ASN A 26 2.21 -7.92 14.11
N PRO A 27 2.93 -8.83 13.42
CA PRO A 27 3.29 -8.79 12.00
C PRO A 27 2.31 -9.49 11.04
N ALA A 28 1.12 -9.91 11.51
CA ALA A 28 0.16 -10.65 10.69
C ALA A 28 -0.41 -9.81 9.54
N THR A 29 -0.62 -10.44 8.39
CA THR A 29 -1.07 -9.80 7.15
C THR A 29 -2.50 -10.12 6.74
N VAL A 30 -3.26 -10.82 7.58
CA VAL A 30 -4.63 -11.29 7.27
C VAL A 30 -5.52 -10.15 6.76
N VAL A 31 -5.43 -8.96 7.38
CA VAL A 31 -6.19 -7.77 6.98
C VAL A 31 -5.86 -7.35 5.53
N LEU A 32 -4.59 -7.38 5.13
CA LEU A 32 -4.18 -7.09 3.75
C LEU A 32 -4.69 -8.14 2.77
N GLU A 33 -4.63 -9.41 3.15
CA GLU A 33 -5.04 -10.53 2.31
C GLU A 33 -6.55 -10.49 2.05
N GLU A 34 -7.35 -10.17 3.06
CA GLU A 34 -8.81 -9.97 2.93
C GLU A 34 -9.14 -8.79 1.99
N VAL A 35 -8.48 -7.64 2.19
CA VAL A 35 -8.71 -6.47 1.33
C VAL A 35 -8.32 -6.76 -0.12
N LEU A 36 -7.14 -7.36 -0.35
CA LEU A 36 -6.68 -7.69 -1.69
C LEU A 36 -7.52 -8.78 -2.36
N SER A 37 -8.06 -9.73 -1.59
CA SER A 37 -9.02 -10.71 -2.12
C SER A 37 -10.27 -10.01 -2.65
N SER A 38 -10.75 -8.97 -1.96
CA SER A 38 -11.93 -8.20 -2.41
C SER A 38 -11.70 -7.37 -3.67
N PHE A 39 -10.46 -7.13 -4.10
CA PHE A 39 -10.19 -6.46 -5.38
C PHE A 39 -10.71 -7.28 -6.57
N ALA A 40 -10.88 -8.60 -6.41
CA ALA A 40 -11.50 -9.46 -7.43
C ALA A 40 -12.96 -9.10 -7.73
N PHE A 41 -13.63 -8.34 -6.84
CA PHE A 41 -14.99 -7.86 -7.05
C PHE A 41 -15.07 -6.73 -8.10
N VAL A 42 -13.94 -6.10 -8.42
CA VAL A 42 -13.85 -5.05 -9.44
C VAL A 42 -13.00 -5.58 -10.61
N PRO A 43 -13.60 -5.85 -11.79
CA PRO A 43 -12.87 -6.40 -12.93
C PRO A 43 -11.61 -5.58 -13.28
N GLY A 44 -10.46 -6.26 -13.30
CA GLY A 44 -9.16 -5.66 -13.63
C GLY A 44 -8.43 -4.97 -12.49
N LEU A 45 -9.06 -4.72 -11.33
CA LEU A 45 -8.44 -3.97 -10.24
C LEU A 45 -7.25 -4.72 -9.61
N ALA A 46 -7.37 -6.04 -9.43
CA ALA A 46 -6.30 -6.88 -8.88
C ALA A 46 -5.04 -6.93 -9.77
N ALA A 47 -5.13 -6.51 -11.03
CA ALA A 47 -4.00 -6.44 -11.95
C ALA A 47 -3.34 -5.04 -11.97
N CYS A 48 -3.94 -4.02 -11.35
CA CYS A 48 -3.39 -2.67 -11.35
C CYS A 48 -2.06 -2.60 -10.61
N ASP A 49 -1.17 -1.72 -11.09
CA ASP A 49 0.10 -1.45 -10.41
C ASP A 49 -0.16 -0.84 -9.02
N VAL A 50 0.74 -1.13 -8.08
CA VAL A 50 0.56 -0.72 -6.67
C VAL A 50 1.73 0.15 -6.18
N VAL A 51 1.39 1.26 -5.54
CA VAL A 51 2.29 2.02 -4.66
C VAL A 51 1.88 1.78 -3.21
N LEU A 52 2.57 0.87 -2.53
CA LEU A 52 2.38 0.52 -1.13
C LEU A 52 3.15 1.49 -0.23
N THR A 53 2.48 2.10 0.75
CA THR A 53 3.10 3.06 1.66
C THR A 53 2.96 2.67 3.12
N PHE A 54 4.07 2.77 3.84
CA PHE A 54 4.16 2.63 5.29
C PHE A 54 4.41 4.01 5.89
N ASP A 55 3.42 4.57 6.60
CA ASP A 55 3.43 5.98 7.02
C ASP A 55 4.34 6.30 8.23
N GLY A 56 5.09 5.30 8.69
CA GLY A 56 6.05 5.38 9.78
C GLY A 56 5.43 5.45 11.18
N TYR A 57 6.30 5.51 12.18
CA TYR A 57 5.91 5.50 13.59
C TYR A 57 6.68 6.55 14.41
N VAL A 58 6.24 6.72 15.66
CA VAL A 58 6.96 7.46 16.70
C VAL A 58 7.33 6.45 17.78
N ALA A 59 8.62 6.22 17.97
CA ALA A 59 9.11 5.40 19.06
C ALA A 59 8.77 6.05 20.40
N LYS A 60 8.37 5.24 21.38
CA LYS A 60 8.25 5.66 22.76
C LYS A 60 9.45 5.16 23.56
N ASP A 61 10.04 6.06 24.32
CA ASP A 61 11.07 5.72 25.29
C ASP A 61 10.42 5.39 26.64
N GLY A 62 10.89 4.31 27.29
CA GLY A 62 10.47 3.86 28.62
C GLY A 62 9.59 2.60 28.63
N ASP A 63 9.89 1.68 29.56
CA ASP A 63 9.33 0.32 29.63
C ASP A 63 7.82 0.25 29.94
N ASP A 64 7.23 1.32 30.48
CA ASP A 64 5.88 1.30 31.06
C ASP A 64 4.82 2.08 30.25
N VAL A 65 5.14 2.44 29.00
CA VAL A 65 4.29 3.36 28.23
C VAL A 65 3.36 2.62 27.25
N LYS A 66 2.06 2.57 27.59
CA LYS A 66 1.00 2.02 26.72
C LYS A 66 1.08 2.51 25.27
N THR A 67 1.06 1.57 24.33
CA THR A 67 1.01 1.81 22.89
C THR A 67 -0.26 2.54 22.46
N LYS A 68 -0.14 3.47 21.51
CA LYS A 68 -1.27 4.21 20.92
C LYS A 68 -1.22 4.12 19.39
N PHE A 69 -1.72 3.01 18.84
CA PHE A 69 -1.75 2.72 17.40
C PHE A 69 -2.44 3.79 16.55
N LYS A 70 -3.55 4.38 17.02
CA LYS A 70 -4.21 5.51 16.31
C LYS A 70 -3.29 6.71 16.03
N SER A 71 -2.24 6.87 16.84
CA SER A 71 -1.23 7.91 16.65
C SER A 71 0.14 7.36 16.25
N THR A 72 0.20 6.07 15.88
CA THR A 72 1.41 5.28 15.60
C THR A 72 2.56 5.52 16.57
N ARG A 73 2.22 5.72 17.86
CA ARG A 73 3.19 5.80 18.96
C ARG A 73 3.30 4.43 19.60
N ILE A 74 4.39 3.72 19.31
CA ILE A 74 4.54 2.29 19.57
C ILE A 74 5.83 2.00 20.37
N SER A 75 5.83 0.92 21.16
CA SER A 75 6.98 0.46 21.94
C SER A 75 8.05 -0.20 21.07
N ALA A 76 9.23 -0.48 21.63
CA ALA A 76 10.30 -1.18 20.91
C ALA A 76 9.86 -2.55 20.35
N GLU A 77 9.17 -3.36 21.16
CA GLU A 77 8.61 -4.64 20.73
C GLU A 77 7.63 -4.49 19.54
N GLU A 78 6.77 -3.47 19.58
CA GLU A 78 5.82 -3.20 18.50
C GLU A 78 6.49 -2.63 17.24
N ILE A 79 7.65 -2.00 17.38
CA ILE A 79 8.48 -1.57 16.24
C ILE A 79 9.02 -2.80 15.51
N GLU A 80 9.55 -3.78 16.24
CA GLU A 80 10.05 -5.04 15.66
C GLU A 80 8.95 -5.74 14.87
N LYS A 81 7.76 -5.90 15.48
CA LYS A 81 6.58 -6.45 14.80
C LYS A 81 6.17 -5.63 13.58
N TYR A 82 6.28 -4.31 13.61
CA TYR A 82 5.96 -3.47 12.45
C TYR A 82 7.00 -3.56 11.33
N VAL A 83 8.27 -3.76 11.66
CA VAL A 83 9.33 -4.02 10.66
C VAL A 83 9.10 -5.36 9.99
N ASP A 84 8.80 -6.41 10.77
CA ASP A 84 8.42 -7.72 10.23
C ASP A 84 7.16 -7.63 9.36
N TYR A 85 6.16 -6.85 9.80
CA TYR A 85 4.98 -6.56 8.99
C TYR A 85 5.33 -5.90 7.64
N GLN A 86 6.25 -4.93 7.61
CA GLN A 86 6.66 -4.29 6.34
C GLN A 86 7.21 -5.31 5.35
N HIS A 87 8.03 -6.25 5.83
CA HIS A 87 8.54 -7.36 5.02
C HIS A 87 7.40 -8.28 4.54
N ASN A 88 6.54 -8.75 5.45
CA ASN A 88 5.45 -9.66 5.15
C ASN A 88 4.43 -9.05 4.18
N ALA A 89 4.06 -7.78 4.40
CA ALA A 89 3.15 -7.03 3.54
C ALA A 89 3.68 -6.95 2.11
N ARG A 90 4.97 -6.61 1.93
CA ARG A 90 5.58 -6.62 0.58
C ARG A 90 5.49 -7.98 -0.09
N ALA A 91 5.72 -9.07 0.65
CA ALA A 91 5.56 -10.42 0.12
C ALA A 91 4.10 -10.73 -0.30
N VAL A 92 3.11 -10.28 0.48
CA VAL A 92 1.68 -10.40 0.11
C VAL A 92 1.40 -9.68 -1.21
N PHE A 93 1.86 -8.44 -1.36
CA PHE A 93 1.65 -7.68 -2.61
C PHE A 93 2.39 -8.28 -3.80
N ARG A 94 3.62 -8.78 -3.62
CA ARG A 94 4.34 -9.53 -4.66
C ARG A 94 3.52 -10.73 -5.16
N ARG A 95 2.94 -11.52 -4.24
CA ARG A 95 2.07 -12.65 -4.60
C ARG A 95 0.78 -12.19 -5.29
N HIS A 96 0.14 -11.15 -4.79
CA HIS A 96 -1.09 -10.61 -5.37
C HIS A 96 -0.90 -10.16 -6.82
N LEU A 97 0.20 -9.45 -7.09
CA LEU A 97 0.58 -8.97 -8.43
C LEU A 97 1.28 -10.02 -9.28
N GLN A 98 1.47 -11.24 -8.75
CA GLN A 98 2.15 -12.34 -9.43
C GLN A 98 3.56 -11.98 -9.92
N LEU A 99 4.28 -11.14 -9.16
CA LEU A 99 5.66 -10.76 -9.49
C LEU A 99 6.56 -12.00 -9.43
N THR A 100 7.28 -12.25 -10.51
CA THR A 100 8.21 -13.39 -10.59
C THR A 100 9.55 -13.06 -9.90
N ASP A 101 10.40 -14.08 -9.75
CA ASP A 101 11.77 -13.91 -9.28
C ASP A 101 12.65 -13.18 -10.32
N ALA A 102 12.18 -13.03 -11.56
CA ALA A 102 12.85 -12.25 -12.61
C ALA A 102 12.55 -10.74 -12.50
N ALA A 103 11.70 -10.32 -11.57
CA ALA A 103 11.40 -8.91 -11.37
C ALA A 103 12.68 -8.12 -11.06
N VAL A 104 12.87 -7.01 -11.78
CA VAL A 104 13.97 -6.08 -11.53
C VAL A 104 13.67 -5.33 -10.25
N VAL A 105 14.61 -5.38 -9.29
CA VAL A 105 14.47 -4.74 -7.98
C VAL A 105 15.47 -3.60 -7.84
N GLU A 106 14.96 -2.42 -7.51
CA GLU A 106 15.76 -1.24 -7.15
C GLU A 106 15.42 -0.83 -5.72
N SER A 107 16.45 -0.49 -4.94
CA SER A 107 16.28 -0.01 -3.56
C SER A 107 17.15 1.21 -3.32
N TYR A 108 16.56 2.31 -2.89
CA TYR A 108 17.29 3.55 -2.64
C TYR A 108 16.59 4.42 -1.60
N ASP A 109 17.39 5.23 -0.89
CA ASP A 109 16.89 6.21 0.06
C ASP A 109 16.65 7.55 -0.62
N VAL A 110 15.58 8.23 -0.22
CA VAL A 110 15.26 9.59 -0.66
C VAL A 110 15.07 10.51 0.53
N GLU A 111 15.48 11.76 0.35
CA GLU A 111 15.07 12.87 1.21
C GLU A 111 14.04 13.75 0.51
N PHE A 112 13.00 14.13 1.24
CA PHE A 112 11.96 14.99 0.71
C PHE A 112 11.49 16.04 1.74
N PRO A 113 11.08 17.23 1.28
CA PRO A 113 10.64 18.30 2.17
C PRO A 113 9.24 18.03 2.73
N ILE A 114 9.08 18.18 4.04
CA ILE A 114 7.80 18.18 4.74
C ILE A 114 7.27 19.60 4.90
N LYS A 115 8.16 20.50 5.35
CA LYS A 115 7.94 21.93 5.57
C LYS A 115 9.21 22.69 5.14
N ARG A 116 9.14 24.02 5.06
CA ARG A 116 10.24 24.90 4.60
C ARG A 116 11.63 24.60 5.18
N ARG A 117 11.72 24.03 6.40
CA ARG A 117 12.99 23.71 7.08
C ARG A 117 13.03 22.30 7.66
N THR A 118 12.22 21.38 7.14
CA THR A 118 12.12 20.03 7.70
C THR A 118 12.01 19.01 6.58
N THR A 119 12.98 18.11 6.50
CA THR A 119 12.98 16.96 5.58
C THR A 119 12.54 15.68 6.30
N ALA A 120 12.13 14.69 5.53
CA ALA A 120 11.96 13.31 5.92
C ALA A 120 12.80 12.43 5.02
N ARG A 121 13.13 11.23 5.51
CA ARG A 121 13.72 10.16 4.73
C ARG A 121 12.69 9.07 4.48
N ALA A 122 12.78 8.45 3.32
CA ALA A 122 12.09 7.20 3.02
C ALA A 122 13.02 6.27 2.26
N THR A 123 12.84 4.97 2.50
CA THR A 123 13.44 3.93 1.66
C THR A 123 12.39 3.50 0.64
N ILE A 124 12.78 3.50 -0.63
CA ILE A 124 11.93 3.09 -1.75
C ILE A 124 12.44 1.76 -2.28
N HIS A 125 11.54 0.78 -2.38
CA HIS A 125 11.76 -0.45 -3.12
C HIS A 125 10.86 -0.44 -4.35
N ARG A 126 11.45 -0.44 -5.55
CA ARG A 126 10.71 -0.61 -6.81
C ARG A 126 10.97 -1.98 -7.36
N GLU A 127 9.89 -2.60 -7.82
CA GLU A 127 9.91 -3.93 -8.41
C GLU A 127 9.08 -3.89 -9.68
N MET A 128 9.63 -4.37 -10.79
CA MET A 128 8.93 -4.49 -12.06
C MET A 128 9.21 -5.85 -12.69
N ASP A 129 8.15 -6.59 -12.98
CA ASP A 129 8.26 -7.85 -13.71
C ASP A 129 8.44 -7.56 -15.20
N PRO A 130 9.55 -7.99 -15.83
CA PRO A 130 9.82 -7.67 -17.23
C PRO A 130 8.95 -8.44 -18.22
N LEU A 131 8.31 -9.53 -17.81
CA LEU A 131 7.47 -10.36 -18.67
C LEU A 131 6.03 -9.85 -18.70
N THR A 132 5.49 -9.51 -17.52
CA THR A 132 4.10 -9.04 -17.39
C THR A 132 4.00 -7.52 -17.36
N GLY A 133 5.11 -6.83 -17.09
CA GLY A 133 5.17 -5.41 -16.81
C GLY A 133 4.69 -5.04 -15.41
N ALA A 134 4.13 -5.96 -14.61
CA ALA A 134 3.53 -5.69 -13.30
C ALA A 134 4.50 -4.96 -12.39
N SER A 135 4.04 -3.90 -11.70
CA SER A 135 4.92 -3.11 -10.84
C SER A 135 4.41 -2.93 -9.42
N LEU A 136 5.35 -2.99 -8.48
CA LEU A 136 5.15 -2.71 -7.06
C LEU A 136 6.19 -1.69 -6.62
N THR A 137 5.74 -0.55 -6.11
CA THR A 137 6.59 0.41 -5.41
C THR A 137 6.23 0.42 -3.94
N SER A 138 7.17 0.07 -3.06
CA SER A 138 7.01 0.17 -1.61
C SER A 138 7.77 1.38 -1.07
N ILE A 139 7.12 2.21 -0.26
CA ILE A 139 7.71 3.40 0.37
C ILE A 139 7.65 3.26 1.88
N ILE A 140 8.82 3.16 2.52
CA ILE A 140 8.96 3.00 3.96
C ILE A 140 9.46 4.31 4.56
N MET A 141 8.60 4.99 5.31
CA MET A 141 8.94 6.28 5.92
C MET A 141 9.77 6.09 7.19
N SER A 142 10.87 6.84 7.31
CA SER A 142 11.80 6.73 8.45
C SER A 142 11.23 7.28 9.77
N LYS A 143 10.07 7.95 9.73
CA LYS A 143 9.36 8.53 10.87
C LYS A 143 7.90 8.66 10.54
N ARG A 144 7.06 8.86 11.55
CA ARG A 144 5.63 9.13 11.36
C ARG A 144 5.39 10.38 10.50
N MET A 145 4.91 10.16 9.30
CA MET A 145 4.49 11.19 8.35
C MET A 145 2.99 11.45 8.43
N GLY A 146 2.22 10.40 8.74
CA GLY A 146 0.77 10.42 8.65
C GLY A 146 0.27 10.33 7.20
N PHE A 147 -1.01 9.99 7.07
CA PHE A 147 -1.66 9.62 5.82
C PHE A 147 -1.41 10.57 4.65
N ALA A 148 -1.74 11.87 4.80
CA ALA A 148 -1.69 12.81 3.68
C ALA A 148 -0.28 13.00 3.11
N LEU A 149 0.76 12.99 3.96
CA LEU A 149 2.14 13.13 3.51
C LEU A 149 2.67 11.84 2.88
N ALA A 150 2.23 10.68 3.38
CA ALA A 150 2.53 9.39 2.76
C ALA A 150 1.92 9.29 1.36
N VAL A 151 0.64 9.63 1.21
CA VAL A 151 -0.03 9.69 -0.10
C VAL A 151 0.66 10.67 -1.04
N ARG A 152 0.99 11.87 -0.57
CA ARG A 152 1.71 12.86 -1.39
C ARG A 152 3.02 12.31 -1.95
N GLU A 153 3.74 11.53 -1.15
CA GLU A 153 4.97 10.90 -1.63
C GLU A 153 4.68 9.78 -2.62
N ALA A 154 3.68 8.93 -2.34
CA ALA A 154 3.23 7.87 -3.24
C ALA A 154 2.88 8.38 -4.64
N LEU A 155 2.20 9.54 -4.72
CA LEU A 155 1.76 10.12 -5.99
C LEU A 155 2.92 10.47 -6.94
N LYS A 156 4.16 10.63 -6.45
CA LYS A 156 5.34 10.83 -7.32
C LYS A 156 5.71 9.56 -8.11
N HIS A 157 5.15 8.42 -7.75
CA HIS A 157 5.41 7.12 -8.35
C HIS A 157 4.26 6.65 -9.24
N VAL A 158 3.17 7.42 -9.31
CA VAL A 158 2.03 7.12 -10.18
C VAL A 158 2.27 7.70 -11.57
N THR A 159 2.16 6.86 -12.59
CA THR A 159 2.31 7.25 -14.00
C THR A 159 1.00 7.17 -14.78
N THR A 160 -0.02 6.53 -14.21
CA THR A 160 -1.32 6.35 -14.85
C THR A 160 -2.23 7.59 -14.71
N PRO A 161 -3.19 7.81 -15.62
CA PRO A 161 -4.10 8.95 -15.56
C PRO A 161 -5.00 9.01 -14.32
N PHE A 162 -5.38 7.86 -13.77
CA PHE A 162 -6.21 7.76 -12.57
C PHE A 162 -5.45 7.11 -11.41
N VAL A 163 -5.89 7.45 -10.19
CA VAL A 163 -5.35 6.89 -8.95
C VAL A 163 -6.49 6.45 -8.03
N LEU A 164 -6.35 5.28 -7.42
CA LEU A 164 -7.19 4.83 -6.31
C LEU A 164 -6.37 4.92 -5.03
N ILE A 165 -6.74 5.80 -4.11
CA ILE A 165 -6.18 5.81 -2.76
C ILE A 165 -6.98 4.83 -1.90
N HIS A 166 -6.32 3.81 -1.36
CA HIS A 166 -6.98 2.75 -0.61
C HIS A 166 -6.30 2.48 0.73
N GLN A 167 -7.09 2.29 1.79
CA GLN A 167 -6.58 1.98 3.13
C GLN A 167 -6.58 0.47 3.36
N HIS A 168 -5.61 0.01 4.15
CA HIS A 168 -5.40 -1.41 4.43
C HIS A 168 -6.57 -2.16 5.09
N ASP A 169 -7.56 -1.46 5.65
CA ASP A 169 -8.66 -2.03 6.42
C ASP A 169 -10.04 -1.92 5.73
N TRP A 170 -10.09 -1.57 4.43
CA TRP A 170 -11.33 -1.34 3.69
C TRP A 170 -11.60 -2.39 2.60
N THR A 171 -12.27 -3.48 2.97
CA THR A 171 -12.71 -4.50 2.01
C THR A 171 -13.81 -3.97 1.09
N PHE A 172 -13.72 -4.24 -0.22
CA PHE A 172 -14.82 -3.99 -1.15
C PHE A 172 -16.02 -4.89 -0.82
N LEU A 173 -17.23 -4.34 -0.91
CA LEU A 173 -18.47 -5.07 -0.69
C LEU A 173 -19.19 -5.28 -2.02
N VAL A 174 -19.70 -6.48 -2.23
CA VAL A 174 -20.67 -6.77 -3.30
C VAL A 174 -22.03 -6.91 -2.65
N ARG A 175 -23.04 -6.19 -3.15
CA ARG A 175 -24.41 -6.41 -2.71
C ARG A 175 -24.88 -7.79 -3.19
N SER A 176 -25.38 -8.60 -2.27
CA SER A 176 -26.12 -9.81 -2.65
C SER A 176 -27.35 -9.39 -3.49
N PRO A 177 -27.66 -10.07 -4.60
CA PRO A 177 -28.86 -9.81 -5.40
C PRO A 177 -30.17 -9.92 -4.61
N THR A 178 -30.16 -10.56 -3.44
CA THR A 178 -31.35 -10.82 -2.62
C THR A 178 -31.75 -9.68 -1.68
N ALA A 179 -31.02 -8.56 -1.66
CA ALA A 179 -31.33 -7.42 -0.80
C ALA A 179 -32.59 -6.62 -1.23
N ASP A 180 -33.16 -6.93 -2.40
CA ASP A 180 -34.37 -6.27 -2.94
C ASP A 180 -35.65 -7.12 -2.75
N LEU A 181 -35.61 -8.20 -1.96
CA LEU A 181 -36.81 -8.92 -1.54
C LEU A 181 -37.24 -8.40 -0.15
N GLU A 182 -37.97 -7.29 -0.15
CA GLU A 182 -38.78 -6.88 1.00
C GLU A 182 -39.87 -7.94 1.26
N PHE A 183 -40.03 -8.32 2.53
CA PHE A 183 -41.14 -9.15 3.03
C PHE A 183 -42.41 -8.32 3.22
#